data_AF-A0A5B2Z817-F1
#
_entry.id   AF-A0A5B2Z817-F1
#
_cell.length_a   1.000
_cell.length_b   1.000
_cell.length_c   1.000
_cell.angle_alpha   90.00
_cell.angle_beta   90.00
_cell.angle_gamma   90.00
#
_symmetry.space_group_name_H-M   'P 1'
#
loop_
_entity.id
_entity.type
_entity.pdbx_description
1 polymer ?
#
loop_
_entity_poly.entity_id
_entity_poly.type
_entity_poly.pdbx_seq_one_letter_code
_entity_poly.pdbx_strand_id
1 'polypeptide(L)'
;MAIEVVNYDFSDHPDQFQHYFKKIMKLIIISKLNCIGTNQSSVDYFVRLVNRISGCNHHYIRYGRLMLFTKFMGHEFNYHTVNVSLKILENNVLELSIESIIQDFVKIFDTLSSDTREIYWNITEKIVNEVSSSESESQSSEKHEIKNNQVENNQTKRTDYEAITFSLLESFINALYFLMNLSMKDKSSLMNIYVEIKDISLTRRILTVEVMVDDEIVIIDLNPKTKDKVSITLDDDKYTGKAIKSLMIQNNFK
;
A
#
# COMPACT_ATOMS: atom_id res chain seq x y z
N MET A 1 -9.79 14.59 20.07
CA MET A 1 -10.20 14.02 18.77
C MET A 1 -10.50 15.19 17.87
N ALA A 2 -9.76 15.32 16.78
CA ALA A 2 -9.96 16.35 15.76
C ALA A 2 -10.55 15.67 14.53
N ILE A 3 -11.55 16.30 13.92
CA ILE A 3 -12.13 15.88 12.64
C ILE A 3 -11.96 17.05 11.70
N GLU A 4 -11.26 16.84 10.59
CA GLU A 4 -11.04 17.85 9.56
C GLU A 4 -11.43 17.27 8.20
N VAL A 5 -12.13 18.07 7.41
CA VAL A 5 -12.51 17.74 6.04
C VAL A 5 -11.74 18.66 5.11
N VAL A 6 -10.96 18.08 4.20
CA VAL A 6 -10.11 18.81 3.26
C VAL A 6 -10.54 18.47 1.84
N ASN A 7 -10.75 19.49 1.03
CA ASN A 7 -11.10 19.35 -0.38
C ASN A 7 -9.92 19.74 -1.25
N TYR A 8 -9.51 18.81 -2.12
CA TYR A 8 -8.50 19.06 -3.14
C TYR A 8 -9.19 19.13 -4.49
N ASP A 9 -9.22 20.32 -5.07
CA ASP A 9 -9.85 20.60 -6.36
C ASP A 9 -8.80 20.52 -7.47
N PHE A 10 -8.99 19.57 -8.39
CA PHE A 10 -8.13 19.37 -9.56
C PHE A 10 -8.83 19.77 -10.86
N SER A 11 -9.90 20.60 -10.81
CA SER A 11 -10.63 21.04 -12.00
C SER A 11 -9.72 21.71 -13.03
N ASP A 12 -8.73 22.49 -12.59
CA ASP A 12 -7.78 23.19 -13.46
C ASP A 12 -6.62 22.28 -13.94
N HIS A 13 -6.35 21.19 -13.22
CA HIS A 13 -5.23 20.27 -13.46
C HIS A 13 -5.67 18.79 -13.35
N PRO A 14 -6.62 18.34 -14.18
CA PRO A 14 -7.22 17.01 -14.07
C PRO A 14 -6.20 15.87 -14.33
N ASP A 15 -5.12 16.17 -15.05
CA ASP A 15 -4.01 15.27 -15.31
C ASP A 15 -3.24 14.89 -14.02
N GLN A 16 -3.25 15.75 -13.00
CA GLN A 16 -2.59 15.50 -11.72
C GLN A 16 -3.43 14.66 -10.77
N PHE A 17 -4.75 14.61 -10.97
CA PHE A 17 -5.71 14.00 -10.06
C PHE A 17 -5.39 12.52 -9.78
N GLN A 18 -5.19 11.72 -10.84
CA GLN A 18 -4.92 10.29 -10.68
C GLN A 18 -3.62 10.04 -9.90
N HIS A 19 -2.58 10.84 -10.18
CA HIS A 19 -1.31 10.72 -9.49
C HIS A 19 -1.46 11.04 -8.00
N TYR A 20 -2.15 12.14 -7.69
CA TYR A 20 -2.42 12.53 -6.31
C TYR A 20 -3.28 11.50 -5.57
N PHE A 21 -4.37 11.02 -6.18
CA PHE A 21 -5.22 9.96 -5.62
C PHE A 21 -4.40 8.72 -5.28
N LYS A 22 -3.58 8.24 -6.22
CA LYS A 22 -2.73 7.07 -6.00
C LYS A 22 -1.84 7.29 -4.80
N LYS A 23 -1.15 8.43 -4.74
CA LYS A 23 -0.24 8.77 -3.65
C LYS A 23 -0.92 8.77 -2.28
N ILE A 24 -2.09 9.41 -2.16
CA ILE A 24 -2.92 9.38 -0.95
C ILE A 24 -3.25 7.94 -0.55
N MET A 25 -3.72 7.13 -1.50
CA MET A 25 -4.02 5.73 -1.25
C MET A 25 -2.80 4.94 -0.75
N LYS A 26 -1.61 5.18 -1.31
CA LYS A 26 -0.38 4.54 -0.82
C LYS A 26 -0.13 4.91 0.64
N LEU A 27 -0.19 6.20 0.96
CA LEU A 27 -0.03 6.70 2.32
C LEU A 27 -1.01 6.01 3.28
N ILE A 28 -2.29 5.92 2.92
CA ILE A 28 -3.34 5.27 3.73
C ILE A 28 -3.13 3.76 3.86
N ILE A 29 -2.68 3.06 2.82
CA ILE A 29 -2.40 1.62 2.87
C ILE A 29 -1.25 1.34 3.85
N ILE A 30 -0.14 2.04 3.71
CA ILE A 30 1.05 1.87 4.56
C ILE A 30 0.71 2.13 6.04
N SER A 31 -0.05 3.19 6.23
CA SER A 31 -0.71 3.63 7.46
C SER A 31 -1.45 2.53 8.22
N LYS A 32 -2.12 1.63 7.50
CA LYS A 32 -2.95 0.57 8.09
C LYS A 32 -2.26 -0.79 8.09
N LEU A 33 -1.03 -0.85 7.57
CA LEU A 33 -0.31 -2.11 7.46
C LEU A 33 0.13 -2.63 8.83
N ASN A 34 -0.21 -3.87 9.12
CA ASN A 34 0.27 -4.62 10.28
C ASN A 34 0.75 -6.02 9.87
N CYS A 35 1.52 -6.67 10.73
CA CYS A 35 2.04 -8.01 10.49
C CYS A 35 2.18 -8.81 11.78
N ILE A 36 1.89 -10.12 11.72
CA ILE A 36 2.13 -11.02 12.85
C ILE A 36 3.63 -11.36 12.94
N GLY A 37 4.22 -11.12 14.10
CA GLY A 37 5.65 -11.27 14.39
C GLY A 37 6.17 -12.72 14.47
N THR A 38 5.28 -13.71 14.43
CA THR A 38 5.68 -15.13 14.53
C THR A 38 6.19 -15.71 13.20
N ASN A 39 5.94 -15.05 12.07
CA ASN A 39 6.41 -15.51 10.77
C ASN A 39 7.55 -14.61 10.29
N GLN A 40 8.79 -15.11 10.36
CA GLN A 40 9.96 -14.33 9.97
C GLN A 40 9.91 -13.83 8.53
N SER A 41 9.35 -14.60 7.59
CA SER A 41 9.24 -14.14 6.20
C SER A 41 8.27 -12.97 6.04
N SER A 42 7.16 -12.98 6.80
CA SER A 42 6.21 -11.86 6.81
C SER A 42 6.80 -10.64 7.51
N VAL A 43 7.52 -10.83 8.62
CA VAL A 43 8.23 -9.76 9.33
C VAL A 43 9.28 -9.11 8.44
N ASP A 44 10.15 -9.92 7.82
CA ASP A 44 11.18 -9.44 6.91
C ASP A 44 10.58 -8.63 5.75
N TYR A 45 9.46 -9.10 5.19
CA TYR A 45 8.74 -8.40 4.13
C TYR A 45 8.11 -7.10 4.61
N PHE A 46 7.40 -7.12 5.74
CA PHE A 46 6.79 -5.94 6.36
C PHE A 46 7.82 -4.86 6.66
N VAL A 47 8.93 -5.21 7.31
CA VAL A 47 9.99 -4.27 7.69
C VAL A 47 10.60 -3.63 6.45
N ARG A 48 10.88 -4.41 5.39
CA ARG A 48 11.37 -3.85 4.13
C ARG A 48 10.34 -2.93 3.47
N LEU A 49 9.07 -3.30 3.46
CA LEU A 49 8.00 -2.47 2.91
C LEU A 49 7.91 -1.13 3.65
N VAL A 50 7.76 -1.16 4.98
CA VAL A 50 7.61 0.06 5.79
C VAL A 50 8.85 0.96 5.69
N ASN A 51 10.06 0.41 5.78
CA ASN A 51 11.30 1.20 5.75
C ASN A 51 11.58 1.85 4.37
N ARG A 52 10.87 1.47 3.29
CA ARG A 52 11.01 2.10 1.97
C ARG A 52 10.34 3.46 1.88
N ILE A 53 9.46 3.80 2.83
CA ILE A 53 8.74 5.08 2.82
C ILE A 53 9.42 6.03 3.80
N SER A 54 9.75 7.23 3.32
CA SER A 54 10.36 8.26 4.15
C SER A 54 9.42 8.63 5.30
N GLY A 55 9.94 8.64 6.53
CA GLY A 55 9.16 8.93 7.74
C GLY A 55 8.37 7.74 8.29
N CYS A 56 8.33 6.60 7.58
CA CYS A 56 7.81 5.36 8.12
C CYS A 56 8.89 4.60 8.88
N ASN A 57 8.51 4.02 10.02
CA ASN A 57 9.28 3.02 10.73
C ASN A 57 8.33 1.95 11.29
N HIS A 58 8.89 0.88 11.85
CA HIS A 58 8.13 -0.19 12.44
C HIS A 58 8.42 -0.28 13.93
N HIS A 59 7.49 -0.89 14.66
CA HIS A 59 7.71 -1.23 16.06
C HIS A 59 6.92 -2.48 16.41
N TYR A 60 7.30 -3.10 17.52
CA TYR A 60 6.69 -4.32 18.02
C TYR A 60 5.75 -3.99 19.17
N ILE A 61 4.53 -4.53 19.11
CA ILE A 61 3.59 -4.53 20.23
C ILE A 61 3.17 -5.97 20.54
N ARG A 62 2.98 -6.29 21.81
CA ARG A 62 2.55 -7.61 22.26
C ARG A 62 1.08 -7.57 22.72
N TYR A 63 0.16 -7.98 21.84
CA TYR A 63 -1.25 -8.19 22.14
C TYR A 63 -1.59 -9.68 22.04
N GLY A 64 -1.23 -10.44 23.09
CA GLY A 64 -1.26 -11.91 23.06
C GLY A 64 -0.15 -12.50 22.17
N ARG A 65 -0.16 -12.20 20.87
CA ARG A 65 0.93 -12.46 19.93
C ARG A 65 1.76 -11.20 19.69
N LEU A 66 3.01 -11.40 19.33
CA LEU A 66 3.88 -10.30 18.89
C LEU A 66 3.36 -9.83 17.52
N MET A 67 3.04 -8.55 17.41
CA MET A 67 2.60 -7.90 16.17
C MET A 67 3.53 -6.73 15.84
N LEU A 68 3.71 -6.49 14.56
CA LEU A 68 4.42 -5.33 14.04
C LEU A 68 3.40 -4.36 13.49
N PHE A 69 3.58 -3.09 13.83
CA PHE A 69 2.75 -2.00 13.38
C PHE A 69 3.61 -0.92 12.73
N THR A 70 3.03 -0.25 11.74
CA THR A 70 3.62 0.93 11.13
C THR A 70 3.56 2.09 12.12
N LYS A 71 4.69 2.78 12.26
CA LYS A 71 4.76 4.12 12.81
C LYS A 71 5.06 5.07 11.68
N PHE A 72 4.40 6.22 11.74
CA PHE A 72 4.60 7.29 10.79
C PHE A 72 4.97 8.55 11.56
N MET A 73 6.16 9.10 11.28
CA MET A 73 6.75 10.24 11.98
C MET A 73 6.71 10.09 13.51
N GLY A 74 6.96 8.88 14.02
CA GLY A 74 6.99 8.58 15.46
C GLY A 74 5.63 8.22 16.08
N HIS A 75 4.53 8.36 15.35
CA HIS A 75 3.18 8.03 15.83
C HIS A 75 2.72 6.66 15.33
N GLU A 76 2.08 5.89 16.22
CA GLU A 76 1.44 4.63 15.81
C GLU A 76 0.28 4.91 14.87
N PHE A 77 0.30 4.25 13.72
CA PHE A 77 -0.73 4.41 12.72
C PHE A 77 -1.60 3.16 12.73
N ASN A 78 -2.79 3.28 13.32
CA ASN A 78 -3.79 2.22 13.35
C ASN A 78 -5.19 2.86 13.22
N TYR A 79 -6.23 2.04 13.14
CA TYR A 79 -7.60 2.54 12.96
C TYR A 79 -8.17 3.30 14.16
N HIS A 80 -7.63 3.10 15.36
CA HIS A 80 -8.05 3.81 16.56
C HIS A 80 -7.38 5.18 16.72
N THR A 81 -6.21 5.37 16.10
CA THR A 81 -5.44 6.62 16.24
C THR A 81 -5.81 7.64 15.18
N VAL A 82 -6.00 7.16 13.95
CA VAL A 82 -6.27 7.99 12.78
C VAL A 82 -7.20 7.24 11.86
N ASN A 83 -8.32 7.84 11.51
CA ASN A 83 -9.18 7.42 10.42
C ASN A 83 -9.05 8.40 9.24
N VAL A 84 -8.92 7.87 8.04
CA VAL A 84 -8.94 8.63 6.79
C VAL A 84 -9.95 7.98 5.87
N SER A 85 -11.03 8.70 5.59
CA SER A 85 -12.02 8.34 4.58
C SER A 85 -11.92 9.32 3.42
N LEU A 86 -12.19 8.83 2.21
CA LEU A 86 -12.07 9.62 0.99
C LEU A 86 -13.27 9.41 0.09
N LYS A 87 -13.58 10.46 -0.66
CA LYS A 87 -14.72 10.52 -1.57
C LYS A 87 -14.32 11.34 -2.79
N ILE A 88 -14.55 10.79 -3.97
CA ILE A 88 -14.40 11.54 -5.22
C ILE A 88 -15.74 12.18 -5.54
N LEU A 89 -15.72 13.51 -5.65
CA LEU A 89 -16.84 14.32 -6.11
C LEU A 89 -16.74 14.53 -7.63
N GLU A 90 -17.74 15.17 -8.22
CA GLU A 90 -17.68 15.57 -9.63
C GLU A 90 -16.49 16.49 -9.92
N ASN A 91 -16.05 16.54 -11.17
CA ASN A 91 -14.96 17.41 -11.67
C ASN A 91 -13.58 17.16 -11.01
N ASN A 92 -13.26 15.90 -10.66
CA ASN A 92 -11.96 15.53 -10.07
C ASN A 92 -11.67 16.23 -8.74
N VAL A 93 -12.70 16.50 -7.94
CA VAL A 93 -12.52 16.99 -6.58
C VAL A 93 -12.40 15.79 -5.63
N LEU A 94 -11.31 15.73 -4.86
CA LEU A 94 -11.08 14.71 -3.84
C LEU A 94 -11.38 15.31 -2.46
N GLU A 95 -12.39 14.79 -1.78
CA GLU A 95 -12.69 15.10 -0.39
C GLU A 95 -12.03 14.06 0.52
N LEU A 96 -11.23 14.52 1.47
CA LEU A 96 -10.63 13.70 2.53
C LEU A 96 -11.23 14.09 3.87
N SER A 97 -11.80 13.13 4.60
CA SER A 97 -12.23 13.30 5.98
C SER A 97 -11.24 12.56 6.89
N ILE A 98 -10.54 13.33 7.72
CA ILE A 98 -9.48 12.85 8.61
C ILE A 98 -9.93 13.04 10.04
N GLU A 99 -10.07 11.93 10.76
CA GLU A 99 -10.35 11.91 12.19
C GLU A 99 -9.12 11.39 12.93
N SER A 100 -8.57 12.16 13.87
CA SER A 100 -7.33 11.81 14.56
C SER A 100 -7.34 12.18 16.04
N ILE A 101 -6.72 11.32 16.85
CA ILE A 101 -6.39 11.64 18.25
C ILE A 101 -5.06 12.40 18.37
N ILE A 102 -4.22 12.36 17.32
CA ILE A 102 -2.91 13.01 17.28
C ILE A 102 -3.13 14.46 16.84
N GLN A 103 -2.84 15.40 17.75
CA GLN A 103 -2.85 16.83 17.45
C GLN A 103 -1.81 17.11 16.36
N ASP A 104 -2.17 17.91 15.36
CA ASP A 104 -1.39 18.23 14.15
C ASP A 104 -1.25 17.12 13.08
N PHE A 105 -1.90 15.96 13.23
CA PHE A 105 -1.85 14.93 12.20
C PHE A 105 -2.32 15.42 10.83
N VAL A 106 -3.37 16.24 10.79
CA VAL A 106 -3.91 16.76 9.53
C VAL A 106 -2.88 17.64 8.81
N LYS A 107 -2.17 18.51 9.54
CA LYS A 107 -1.09 19.34 8.97
C LYS A 107 0.06 18.49 8.42
N ILE A 108 0.43 17.43 9.16
CA ILE A 108 1.46 16.49 8.73
C ILE A 108 1.00 15.77 7.46
N PHE A 109 -0.23 15.26 7.45
CA PHE A 109 -0.82 14.56 6.32
C PHE A 109 -0.90 15.45 5.08
N ASP A 110 -1.34 16.69 5.23
CA ASP A 110 -1.40 17.71 4.16
C ASP A 110 -0.01 18.03 3.59
N THR A 111 1.00 18.14 4.45
CA THR A 111 2.41 18.33 4.01
C THR A 111 2.88 17.13 3.17
N LEU A 112 2.51 15.93 3.56
CA LEU A 112 2.94 14.70 2.89
C LEU A 112 2.19 14.42 1.62
N SER A 113 0.89 14.70 1.60
CA SER A 113 0.07 14.57 0.41
C SER A 113 0.54 15.56 -0.65
N SER A 114 0.93 16.77 -0.24
CA SER A 114 1.47 17.83 -1.10
C SER A 114 2.93 17.65 -1.53
N ASP A 115 3.70 16.74 -0.90
CA ASP A 115 5.07 16.43 -1.33
C ASP A 115 5.12 16.04 -2.83
N THR A 116 6.10 16.46 -3.60
CA THR A 116 6.20 16.02 -5.00
C THR A 116 6.92 14.68 -5.15
N ARG A 117 7.47 14.13 -4.06
CA ARG A 117 8.13 12.83 -4.06
C ARG A 117 7.10 11.71 -4.20
N GLU A 118 7.19 11.00 -5.31
CA GLU A 118 6.33 9.86 -5.61
C GLU A 118 6.66 8.68 -4.69
N ILE A 119 5.60 8.01 -4.20
CA ILE A 119 5.73 6.80 -3.39
C ILE A 119 5.80 5.61 -4.35
N TYR A 120 7.02 5.13 -4.59
CA TYR A 120 7.24 3.96 -5.43
C TYR A 120 7.16 2.67 -4.60
N TRP A 121 6.33 1.73 -5.05
CA TRP A 121 6.34 0.38 -4.46
C TRP A 121 7.59 -0.42 -4.87
N ASN A 122 8.01 -0.23 -6.12
CA ASN A 122 9.12 -0.92 -6.76
C ASN A 122 10.17 0.09 -7.22
N ILE A 123 11.16 0.38 -6.38
CA ILE A 123 12.49 0.72 -6.86
C ILE A 123 13.30 -0.54 -6.62
N THR A 124 13.46 -1.39 -7.64
CA THR A 124 14.65 -2.24 -7.71
C THR A 124 15.81 -1.30 -7.48
N GLU A 125 16.76 -1.63 -6.61
CA GLU A 125 18.01 -0.88 -6.45
C GLU A 125 18.61 -0.62 -7.83
N LYS A 126 18.25 0.48 -8.49
CA LYS A 126 19.15 1.18 -9.37
C LYS A 126 20.13 1.76 -8.39
N ILE A 127 21.13 0.94 -8.10
CA ILE A 127 22.42 1.38 -7.63
C ILE A 127 22.70 2.68 -8.38
N VAL A 128 22.72 3.77 -7.61
CA VAL A 128 23.29 5.04 -8.03
C VAL A 128 24.77 4.74 -8.23
N ASN A 129 25.11 4.17 -9.38
CA ASN A 129 26.46 4.17 -9.92
C ASN A 129 26.53 5.35 -10.88
N GLU A 130 26.35 6.54 -10.33
CA GLU A 130 27.04 7.71 -10.86
C GLU A 130 28.00 8.19 -9.77
N VAL A 131 29.27 8.22 -10.16
CA VAL A 131 30.43 8.79 -9.47
C VAL A 131 31.09 7.93 -8.38
N SER A 132 31.87 6.94 -8.84
CA SER A 132 33.29 6.86 -8.46
C SER A 132 34.05 5.97 -9.45
N SER A 133 34.34 6.52 -10.62
CA SER A 133 35.42 6.04 -11.47
C SER A 133 36.76 6.45 -10.86
N SER A 134 37.47 5.49 -10.27
CA SER A 134 38.93 5.51 -10.21
C SER A 134 39.46 4.11 -9.84
N GLU A 135 40.05 3.51 -10.88
CA GLU A 135 40.97 2.38 -10.99
C GLU A 135 41.74 1.96 -9.71
N SER A 136 41.86 0.64 -9.48
CA SER A 136 43.14 -0.09 -9.66
C SER A 136 42.97 -1.61 -9.46
N GLU A 137 43.61 -2.37 -10.36
CA GLU A 137 43.85 -3.82 -10.40
C GLU A 137 44.66 -4.29 -9.14
N SER A 138 44.81 -5.55 -8.72
CA SER A 138 44.76 -6.89 -9.33
C SER A 138 44.94 -7.99 -8.23
N GLN A 139 44.45 -9.23 -8.52
CA GLN A 139 44.94 -10.58 -8.09
C GLN A 139 44.94 -10.94 -6.57
N SER A 140 44.63 -12.14 -6.05
CA SER A 140 44.57 -13.52 -6.55
C SER A 140 43.90 -14.50 -5.55
N SER A 141 43.25 -15.54 -6.08
CA SER A 141 43.23 -16.97 -5.65
C SER A 141 42.46 -17.52 -4.42
N GLU A 142 41.57 -18.45 -4.77
CA GLU A 142 41.23 -19.76 -4.17
C GLU A 142 40.17 -19.94 -3.06
N LYS A 143 39.13 -20.69 -3.48
CA LYS A 143 38.40 -21.79 -2.78
C LYS A 143 37.56 -21.44 -1.55
N HIS A 144 36.26 -21.24 -1.80
CA HIS A 144 35.17 -21.94 -1.10
C HIS A 144 33.86 -21.81 -1.91
N GLU A 145 33.73 -22.62 -2.96
CA GLU A 145 32.42 -22.91 -3.55
C GLU A 145 31.64 -23.85 -2.61
N ILE A 146 30.31 -23.80 -2.70
CA ILE A 146 29.29 -24.48 -1.87
C ILE A 146 28.79 -23.61 -0.69
N LYS A 147 28.07 -22.53 -1.04
CA LYS A 147 26.95 -21.94 -0.27
C LYS A 147 26.12 -20.86 -1.02
N ASN A 148 26.54 -20.43 -2.22
CA ASN A 148 25.89 -19.31 -2.93
C ASN A 148 24.59 -19.67 -3.67
N ASN A 149 24.45 -20.91 -4.18
CA ASN A 149 23.27 -21.29 -4.98
C ASN A 149 21.95 -21.39 -4.20
N GLN A 150 21.98 -21.48 -2.86
CA GLN A 150 20.75 -21.44 -2.04
C GLN A 150 20.38 -20.02 -1.60
N VAL A 151 21.38 -19.15 -1.40
CA VAL A 151 21.17 -17.76 -0.99
C VAL A 151 20.62 -16.94 -2.16
N GLU A 152 21.22 -17.06 -3.34
CA GLU A 152 20.71 -16.37 -4.55
C GLU A 152 19.31 -16.85 -4.94
N ASN A 153 19.03 -18.15 -4.89
CA ASN A 153 17.70 -18.67 -5.25
C ASN A 153 16.62 -18.24 -4.24
N ASN A 154 16.95 -18.12 -2.96
CA ASN A 154 16.03 -17.64 -1.94
C ASN A 154 15.86 -16.11 -2.01
N GLN A 155 16.89 -15.38 -2.43
CA GLN A 155 16.85 -13.93 -2.60
C GLN A 155 16.04 -13.57 -3.85
N THR A 156 16.28 -14.22 -4.99
CA THR A 156 15.50 -14.05 -6.23
C THR A 156 14.03 -14.44 -6.03
N LYS A 157 13.74 -15.58 -5.39
CA LYS A 157 12.35 -15.95 -5.05
C LYS A 157 11.69 -14.96 -4.10
N ARG A 158 12.43 -14.39 -3.14
CA ARG A 158 11.91 -13.36 -2.22
C ARG A 158 11.53 -12.10 -2.99
N THR A 159 12.39 -11.58 -3.87
CA THR A 159 12.14 -10.38 -4.68
C THR A 159 10.91 -10.52 -5.58
N ASP A 160 10.70 -11.71 -6.15
CA ASP A 160 9.50 -12.01 -6.97
C ASP A 160 8.19 -11.86 -6.18
N TYR A 161 8.13 -12.29 -4.90
CA TYR A 161 6.92 -12.16 -4.08
C TYR A 161 6.60 -10.71 -3.71
N GLU A 162 7.63 -9.90 -3.48
CA GLU A 162 7.46 -8.48 -3.18
C GLU A 162 6.87 -7.76 -4.38
N ALA A 163 7.45 -7.99 -5.55
CA ALA A 163 6.97 -7.41 -6.80
C ALA A 163 5.52 -7.81 -7.08
N ILE A 164 5.16 -9.08 -6.86
CA ILE A 164 3.77 -9.54 -7.02
C ILE A 164 2.86 -8.82 -6.01
N THR A 165 3.23 -8.73 -4.73
CA THR A 165 2.38 -8.10 -3.72
C THR A 165 2.16 -6.61 -4.00
N PHE A 166 3.20 -5.90 -4.45
CA PHE A 166 3.07 -4.51 -4.86
C PHE A 166 2.23 -4.31 -6.11
N SER A 167 2.35 -5.21 -7.08
CA SER A 167 1.44 -5.24 -8.22
C SER A 167 -0.02 -5.40 -7.78
N LEU A 168 -0.28 -6.23 -6.77
CA LEU A 168 -1.62 -6.42 -6.21
C LEU A 168 -2.18 -5.19 -5.51
N LEU A 169 -1.36 -4.52 -4.70
CA LEU A 169 -1.76 -3.25 -4.07
C LEU A 169 -2.00 -2.16 -5.12
N GLU A 170 -1.14 -2.05 -6.14
CA GLU A 170 -1.33 -1.08 -7.22
C GLU A 170 -2.61 -1.38 -8.02
N SER A 171 -2.88 -2.65 -8.31
CA SER A 171 -4.12 -3.09 -8.96
C SER A 171 -5.36 -2.80 -8.14
N PHE A 172 -5.29 -2.99 -6.83
CA PHE A 172 -6.35 -2.62 -5.89
C PHE A 172 -6.63 -1.11 -5.91
N ILE A 173 -5.58 -0.28 -5.84
CA ILE A 173 -5.70 1.19 -5.92
C ILE A 173 -6.30 1.61 -7.26
N ASN A 174 -5.87 1.01 -8.37
CA ASN A 174 -6.40 1.30 -9.70
C ASN A 174 -7.88 0.89 -9.82
N ALA A 175 -8.28 -0.24 -9.22
CA ALA A 175 -9.67 -0.67 -9.20
C ALA A 175 -10.54 0.32 -8.43
N LEU A 176 -10.11 0.77 -7.25
CA LEU A 176 -10.82 1.79 -6.48
C LEU A 176 -10.90 3.12 -7.25
N TYR A 177 -9.77 3.60 -7.78
CA TYR A 177 -9.73 4.81 -8.60
C TYR A 177 -10.75 4.75 -9.74
N PHE A 178 -10.79 3.63 -10.47
CA PHE A 178 -11.71 3.44 -11.57
C PHE A 178 -13.17 3.50 -11.09
N LEU A 179 -13.53 2.71 -10.06
CA LEU A 179 -14.90 2.67 -9.54
C LEU A 179 -15.35 4.03 -9.01
N MET A 180 -14.48 4.73 -8.29
CA MET A 180 -14.80 6.05 -7.71
C MET A 180 -14.92 7.15 -8.76
N ASN A 181 -14.39 6.93 -9.97
CA ASN A 181 -14.48 7.87 -11.08
C ASN A 181 -15.49 7.43 -12.17
N LEU A 182 -16.26 6.35 -11.90
CA LEU A 182 -17.37 5.96 -12.77
C LEU A 182 -18.54 6.95 -12.62
N SER A 183 -19.24 7.19 -13.72
CA SER A 183 -20.50 7.95 -13.69
C SER A 183 -21.48 7.37 -12.67
N MET A 184 -22.22 8.21 -11.93
CA MET A 184 -23.23 7.74 -10.95
C MET A 184 -24.35 6.89 -11.58
N LYS A 185 -24.46 6.86 -12.92
CA LYS A 185 -25.39 5.99 -13.63
C LYS A 185 -24.93 4.53 -13.66
N ASP A 186 -23.63 4.28 -13.46
CA ASP A 186 -23.09 2.93 -13.35
C ASP A 186 -23.42 2.35 -11.98
N LYS A 187 -23.97 1.13 -11.98
CA LYS A 187 -24.37 0.43 -10.75
C LYS A 187 -23.17 0.15 -9.83
N SER A 188 -21.97 0.03 -10.39
CA SER A 188 -20.73 -0.20 -9.67
C SER A 188 -19.97 1.07 -9.30
N SER A 189 -20.51 2.26 -9.62
CA SER A 189 -19.86 3.52 -9.26
C SER A 189 -19.74 3.69 -7.76
N LEU A 190 -18.56 4.16 -7.35
CA LEU A 190 -18.24 4.62 -6.01
C LEU A 190 -18.07 6.16 -5.97
N MET A 191 -18.54 6.87 -6.99
CA MET A 191 -18.52 8.33 -6.99
C MET A 191 -19.49 8.85 -5.92
N ASN A 192 -19.09 9.91 -5.21
CA ASN A 192 -19.78 10.45 -4.03
C ASN A 192 -19.96 9.48 -2.85
N ILE A 193 -19.33 8.32 -2.88
CA ILE A 193 -19.37 7.32 -1.81
C ILE A 193 -18.08 7.41 -0.99
N TYR A 194 -18.20 7.33 0.34
CA TYR A 194 -17.01 7.30 1.19
C TYR A 194 -16.36 5.92 1.14
N VAL A 195 -15.05 5.92 0.91
CA VAL A 195 -14.21 4.74 0.98
C VAL A 195 -13.18 4.95 2.09
N GLU A 196 -13.06 3.97 2.97
CA GLU A 196 -12.11 3.97 4.08
C GLU A 196 -11.35 2.63 4.08
N ILE A 197 -10.03 2.68 4.23
CA ILE A 197 -9.25 1.47 4.52
C ILE A 197 -9.17 1.31 6.04
N LYS A 198 -9.81 0.25 6.55
CA LYS A 198 -9.86 -0.06 7.98
C LYS A 198 -8.57 -0.70 8.45
N ASP A 199 -8.16 -1.76 7.76
CA ASP A 199 -6.98 -2.54 8.14
C ASP A 199 -6.30 -3.15 6.93
N ILE A 200 -4.98 -3.33 7.02
CA ILE A 200 -4.22 -4.14 6.07
C ILE A 200 -3.31 -5.07 6.87
N SER A 201 -3.57 -6.37 6.79
CA SER A 201 -2.80 -7.35 7.56
C SER A 201 -2.01 -8.27 6.64
N LEU A 202 -0.75 -8.49 7.00
CA LEU A 202 0.13 -9.44 6.32
C LEU A 202 0.33 -10.68 7.19
N THR A 203 -0.22 -11.81 6.74
CA THR A 203 -0.11 -13.09 7.44
C THR A 203 0.41 -14.20 6.53
N ARG A 204 1.58 -14.76 6.86
CA ARG A 204 2.21 -15.89 6.12
C ARG A 204 2.41 -15.68 4.61
N ARG A 205 2.29 -14.43 4.11
CA ARG A 205 2.33 -13.93 2.70
C ARG A 205 0.97 -13.59 2.08
N ILE A 206 -0.13 -13.81 2.78
CA ILE A 206 -1.44 -13.31 2.36
C ILE A 206 -1.57 -11.88 2.86
N LEU A 207 -1.93 -10.96 1.97
CA LEU A 207 -2.23 -9.59 2.31
C LEU A 207 -3.75 -9.43 2.32
N THR A 208 -4.32 -9.24 3.50
CA THR A 208 -5.75 -9.02 3.67
C THR A 208 -6.00 -7.53 3.76
N VAL A 209 -6.88 -7.00 2.92
CA VAL A 209 -7.28 -5.59 2.88
C VAL A 209 -8.74 -5.50 3.32
N GLU A 210 -9.00 -4.79 4.41
CA GLU A 210 -10.35 -4.49 4.89
C GLU A 210 -10.71 -3.06 4.51
N VAL A 211 -11.75 -2.91 3.70
CA VAL A 211 -12.24 -1.62 3.17
C VAL A 211 -13.67 -1.44 3.61
N MET A 212 -14.01 -0.27 4.13
CA MET A 212 -15.37 0.15 4.36
C MET A 212 -15.80 1.07 3.20
N VAL A 213 -16.91 0.72 2.56
CA VAL A 213 -17.52 1.50 1.49
C VAL A 213 -18.93 1.87 1.97
N ASP A 214 -19.12 3.15 2.30
CA ASP A 214 -20.20 3.63 3.18
C ASP A 214 -20.26 2.80 4.48
N ASP A 215 -21.30 1.97 4.66
CA ASP A 215 -21.50 1.11 5.84
C ASP A 215 -21.18 -0.37 5.55
N GLU A 216 -20.68 -0.69 4.36
CA GLU A 216 -20.37 -2.05 3.96
C GLU A 216 -18.87 -2.36 4.08
N ILE A 217 -18.54 -3.32 4.95
CA ILE A 217 -17.17 -3.85 5.04
C ILE A 217 -16.94 -4.85 3.91
N VAL A 218 -15.88 -4.67 3.14
CA VAL A 218 -15.39 -5.55 2.09
C VAL A 218 -14.00 -6.01 2.50
N ILE A 219 -13.83 -7.32 2.69
CA ILE A 219 -12.53 -7.92 2.99
C ILE A 219 -12.02 -8.61 1.74
N ILE A 220 -10.79 -8.26 1.35
CA ILE A 220 -10.14 -8.74 0.13
C ILE A 220 -8.82 -9.41 0.51
N ASP A 221 -8.76 -10.72 0.28
CA ASP A 221 -7.56 -11.51 0.49
C ASP A 221 -6.74 -11.57 -0.81
N LEU A 222 -5.54 -11.01 -0.76
CA LEU A 222 -4.58 -10.98 -1.86
C LEU A 222 -3.50 -12.03 -1.61
N ASN A 223 -3.62 -13.17 -2.29
CA ASN A 223 -2.69 -14.29 -2.12
C ASN A 223 -1.77 -14.46 -3.35
N PRO A 224 -0.46 -14.22 -3.21
CA PRO A 224 0.51 -14.49 -4.26
C PRO A 224 0.83 -16.00 -4.31
N LYS A 225 0.09 -16.79 -5.10
CA LYS A 225 0.31 -18.25 -5.17
C LYS A 225 1.44 -18.65 -6.12
N THR A 226 1.79 -17.83 -7.12
CA THR A 226 2.98 -17.86 -8.04
C THR A 226 2.74 -16.90 -9.21
N LYS A 227 3.74 -16.70 -10.12
CA LYS A 227 3.84 -15.66 -11.18
C LYS A 227 2.54 -15.26 -11.90
N ASP A 228 1.55 -16.15 -12.04
CA ASP A 228 0.31 -15.88 -12.78
C ASP A 228 -0.98 -16.25 -12.01
N LYS A 229 -0.88 -16.56 -10.71
CA LYS A 229 -2.02 -17.02 -9.90
C LYS A 229 -2.15 -16.19 -8.65
N VAL A 230 -2.80 -15.05 -8.82
CA VAL A 230 -3.33 -14.25 -7.73
C VAL A 230 -4.72 -14.80 -7.44
N SER A 231 -4.96 -15.31 -6.23
CA SER A 231 -6.35 -15.55 -5.80
C SER A 231 -6.80 -14.38 -4.97
N ILE A 232 -7.81 -13.67 -5.48
CA ILE A 232 -8.56 -12.65 -4.76
C ILE A 232 -9.79 -13.34 -4.18
N THR A 233 -9.85 -13.47 -2.86
CA THR A 233 -11.05 -13.98 -2.16
C THR A 233 -11.76 -12.84 -1.45
N LEU A 234 -13.08 -12.95 -1.36
CA LEU A 234 -13.93 -12.03 -0.62
C LEU A 234 -14.51 -12.83 0.55
N ASP A 235 -14.57 -12.22 1.73
CA ASP A 235 -15.18 -12.86 2.90
C ASP A 235 -16.71 -12.95 2.76
N ASP A 236 -17.30 -12.12 1.90
CA ASP A 236 -18.70 -12.17 1.55
C ASP A 236 -18.97 -11.97 0.05
N ASP A 237 -20.23 -12.13 -0.33
CA ASP A 237 -20.69 -12.04 -1.71
C ASP A 237 -21.12 -10.63 -2.12
N LYS A 238 -20.67 -9.58 -1.40
CA LYS A 238 -21.07 -8.19 -1.67
C LYS A 238 -20.72 -7.76 -3.09
N TYR A 239 -21.63 -6.99 -3.67
CA TYR A 239 -21.51 -6.52 -5.04
C TYR A 239 -20.26 -5.64 -5.24
N THR A 240 -20.00 -4.74 -4.29
CA THR A 240 -18.81 -3.87 -4.27
C THR A 240 -17.52 -4.68 -4.29
N GLY A 241 -17.40 -5.69 -3.42
CA GLY A 241 -16.24 -6.58 -3.41
C GLY A 241 -16.05 -7.31 -4.73
N LYS A 242 -17.14 -7.79 -5.35
CA LYS A 242 -17.11 -8.43 -6.67
C LYS A 242 -16.65 -7.46 -7.77
N ALA A 243 -17.08 -6.21 -7.73
CA ALA A 243 -16.67 -5.19 -8.69
C ALA A 243 -15.16 -4.88 -8.57
N ILE A 244 -14.67 -4.64 -7.33
CA ILE A 244 -13.24 -4.42 -7.06
C ILE A 244 -12.42 -5.60 -7.55
N LYS A 245 -12.78 -6.83 -7.15
CA LYS A 245 -12.10 -8.06 -7.57
C LYS A 245 -12.06 -8.21 -9.09
N SER A 246 -13.18 -7.94 -9.77
CA SER A 246 -13.27 -8.07 -11.23
C SER A 246 -12.31 -7.12 -11.93
N LEU A 247 -12.24 -5.87 -11.50
CA LEU A 247 -11.32 -4.87 -12.05
C LEU A 247 -9.86 -5.20 -11.75
N MET A 248 -9.56 -5.67 -10.54
CA MET A 248 -8.20 -6.08 -10.20
C MET A 248 -7.69 -7.21 -11.10
N ILE A 249 -8.56 -8.18 -11.42
CA ILE A 249 -8.24 -9.28 -12.35
C ILE A 249 -8.05 -8.72 -13.76
N GLN A 250 -8.96 -7.88 -14.25
CA GLN A 250 -8.84 -7.30 -15.60
C GLN A 250 -7.59 -6.43 -15.78
N ASN A 251 -7.15 -5.73 -14.74
CA ASN A 251 -5.99 -4.85 -14.77
C ASN A 251 -4.66 -5.59 -14.60
N ASN A 252 -4.64 -6.78 -13.98
CA ASN A 252 -3.42 -7.57 -13.75
C ASN A 252 -3.06 -8.53 -14.89
N PHE A 253 -3.98 -8.83 -15.81
CA PHE A 253 -3.79 -9.80 -16.89
C PHE A 253 -3.86 -9.18 -18.30
N LYS A 254 -3.47 -7.91 -18.44
CA LYS A 254 -3.24 -7.27 -19.75
C LYS A 254 -1.76 -7.31 -20.12
#